data_AF-A0A9X9A8S0-F1
#
_entry.id   AF-A0A9X9A8S0-F1
#
_cell.length_a   1.000
_cell.length_b   1.000
_cell.length_c   1.000
_cell.angle_alpha   90.00
_cell.angle_beta   90.00
_cell.angle_gamma   90.00
#
_symmetry.space_group_name_H-M   'P 1'
#
loop_
_entity.id
_entity.type
_entity.pdbx_description
1 polymer ?
#
loop_
_entity_poly.entity_id
_entity_poly.type
_entity_poly.pdbx_seq_one_letter_code
_entity_poly.pdbx_strand_id
1 'polypeptide(L)'
;TKRLNAYMKFWPKMSALSLYSSIVKSKEILEALPEELVKETEKSCRKKEVYVEDLPALIYIHHRITGIEIGQKFHHVVIDEAQDFSPFQVYVLKEITLGNSFTILGDLSQAIYDYQGIEDWNAFKEVFQETGYYELTRS
;
A
#
# COMPACT_ATOMS: atom_id res chain seq x y z
N THR A 1 1.91 32.04 14.52
CA THR A 1 1.18 31.43 15.65
C THR A 1 -0.19 32.02 16.00
N LYS A 2 -0.71 33.09 15.35
CA LYS A 2 -2.20 33.33 15.27
C LYS A 2 -2.78 33.01 13.88
N ARG A 3 -2.10 33.44 12.82
CA ARG A 3 -2.47 33.15 11.42
C ARG A 3 -2.42 31.66 11.07
N LEU A 4 -1.37 30.94 11.49
CA LEU A 4 -1.27 29.49 11.31
C LEU A 4 -2.44 28.75 11.98
N ASN A 5 -2.78 29.10 13.22
CA ASN A 5 -3.89 28.47 13.94
C ASN A 5 -5.25 28.79 13.31
N ALA A 6 -5.44 30.00 12.76
CA ALA A 6 -6.62 30.35 11.99
C ALA A 6 -6.71 29.52 10.69
N TYR A 7 -5.58 29.36 9.97
CA TYR A 7 -5.49 28.54 8.76
C TYR A 7 -5.78 27.06 9.04
N MET A 8 -5.14 26.48 10.06
CA MET A 8 -5.37 25.09 10.49
C MET A 8 -6.81 24.82 10.93
N LYS A 9 -7.58 25.87 11.28
CA LYS A 9 -9.01 25.76 11.59
C LYS A 9 -9.87 25.56 10.33
N PHE A 10 -9.41 26.05 9.18
CA PHE A 10 -10.04 25.83 7.87
C PHE A 10 -9.51 24.59 7.18
N TRP A 11 -8.34 24.08 7.58
CA TRP A 11 -7.81 22.84 7.04
C TRP A 11 -8.73 21.68 7.42
N PRO A 12 -9.27 20.92 6.44
CA PRO A 12 -10.11 19.78 6.75
C PRO A 12 -9.34 18.79 7.62
N LYS A 13 -9.93 18.38 8.74
CA LYS A 13 -9.42 17.25 9.54
C LYS A 13 -9.74 15.95 8.82
N MET A 14 -9.10 15.73 7.68
CA MET A 14 -9.29 14.56 6.85
C MET A 14 -8.37 13.46 7.37
N SER A 15 -8.95 12.36 7.84
CA SER A 15 -8.22 11.14 8.14
C SER A 15 -8.00 10.35 6.86
N ALA A 16 -7.02 9.43 6.88
CA ALA A 16 -6.78 8.54 5.76
C ALA A 16 -8.03 7.74 5.36
N LEU A 17 -8.75 7.21 6.36
CA LEU A 17 -10.02 6.50 6.14
C LEU A 17 -11.10 7.38 5.51
N SER A 18 -11.20 8.66 5.92
CA SER A 18 -12.19 9.56 5.35
C SER A 18 -11.89 9.92 3.89
N LEU A 19 -10.61 10.12 3.54
CA LEU A 19 -10.21 10.34 2.15
C LEU A 19 -10.41 9.07 1.33
N TYR A 20 -10.00 7.91 1.85
CA TYR A 20 -10.20 6.61 1.20
C TYR A 20 -11.68 6.38 0.87
N SER A 21 -12.57 6.58 1.84
CA SER A 21 -14.02 6.47 1.63
C SER A 21 -14.56 7.44 0.58
N SER A 22 -13.95 8.61 0.40
CA SER A 22 -14.34 9.53 -0.67
C SER A 22 -13.82 9.10 -2.05
N ILE A 23 -12.62 8.51 -2.12
CA ILE A 23 -12.03 7.98 -3.35
C ILE A 23 -12.82 6.78 -3.84
N VAL A 24 -13.22 5.87 -2.95
CA VAL A 24 -14.04 4.69 -3.27
C VAL A 24 -15.39 5.09 -3.91
N LYS A 25 -15.87 6.31 -3.66
CA LYS A 25 -17.11 6.86 -4.25
C LYS A 25 -16.86 7.72 -5.49
N SER A 26 -15.62 7.86 -5.93
CA SER A 26 -15.32 8.61 -7.14
C SER A 26 -15.88 7.89 -8.36
N LYS A 27 -16.18 8.66 -9.40
CA LYS A 27 -16.78 8.12 -10.61
C LYS A 27 -15.87 7.07 -11.26
N GLU A 28 -14.57 7.31 -11.24
CA GLU A 28 -13.55 6.43 -11.81
C GLU A 28 -13.55 5.05 -11.12
N ILE A 29 -13.69 5.00 -9.79
CA ILE A 29 -13.75 3.73 -9.05
C ILE A 29 -15.08 3.02 -9.29
N LEU A 30 -16.19 3.76 -9.31
CA LEU A 30 -17.52 3.19 -9.58
C LEU A 30 -17.63 2.60 -10.99
N GLU A 31 -16.87 3.12 -11.96
CA GLU A 31 -16.79 2.57 -13.31
C GLU A 31 -15.81 1.40 -13.42
N ALA A 32 -14.78 1.34 -12.57
CA ALA A 32 -13.74 0.32 -12.61
C ALA A 32 -14.04 -0.94 -11.79
N LEU A 33 -14.83 -0.83 -10.71
CA LEU A 33 -15.09 -1.92 -9.77
C LEU A 33 -16.56 -2.31 -9.72
N PRO A 34 -16.87 -3.58 -9.36
CA PRO A 34 -18.24 -4.03 -9.15
C PRO A 34 -18.96 -3.20 -8.07
N GLU A 35 -20.20 -2.81 -8.34
CA GLU A 35 -21.00 -1.97 -7.42
C GLU A 35 -21.17 -2.62 -6.03
N GLU A 36 -21.28 -3.95 -5.97
CA GLU A 36 -21.42 -4.70 -4.72
C GLU A 36 -20.18 -4.55 -3.82
N LEU A 37 -18.99 -4.67 -4.39
CA LEU A 37 -17.71 -4.50 -3.68
C LEU A 37 -17.56 -3.08 -3.13
N VAL A 38 -17.94 -2.07 -3.93
CA VAL A 38 -17.90 -0.66 -3.50
C VAL A 38 -18.86 -0.41 -2.33
N LYS A 39 -20.08 -0.96 -2.39
CA LYS A 39 -21.07 -0.85 -1.31
C LYS A 39 -20.60 -1.55 -0.03
N GLU A 40 -19.98 -2.72 -0.15
CA GLU A 40 -19.42 -3.44 0.98
C GLU A 40 -18.29 -2.65 1.65
N THR A 41 -17.33 -2.17 0.84
CA THR A 41 -16.21 -1.34 1.31
C THR A 41 -16.71 -0.07 1.99
N GLU A 42 -17.73 0.58 1.44
CA GLU A 42 -18.36 1.75 2.06
C GLU A 42 -18.95 1.42 3.43
N LYS A 43 -19.67 0.29 3.54
CA LYS A 43 -20.27 -0.16 4.79
C LYS A 43 -19.20 -0.44 5.85
N SER A 44 -18.11 -1.10 5.49
CA SER A 44 -16.99 -1.38 6.40
C SER A 44 -16.31 -0.08 6.84
N CYS A 45 -16.05 0.84 5.91
CA CYS A 45 -15.49 2.17 6.23
C CYS A 45 -16.34 2.94 7.26
N ARG A 46 -17.68 2.90 7.15
CA ARG A 46 -18.59 3.53 8.12
C ARG A 46 -18.47 2.93 9.52
N LYS A 47 -18.19 1.63 9.63
CA LYS A 47 -17.93 0.93 10.89
C LYS A 47 -16.50 1.10 11.40
N LYS A 48 -15.62 1.73 10.61
CA LYS A 48 -14.16 1.78 10.85
C LYS A 48 -13.50 0.41 10.82
N GLU A 49 -14.07 -0.50 10.04
CA GLU A 49 -13.49 -1.80 9.69
C GLU A 49 -12.91 -1.66 8.28
N VAL A 50 -11.75 -2.28 8.02
CA VAL A 50 -11.07 -2.23 6.72
C VAL A 50 -10.56 -3.62 6.40
N TYR A 51 -10.61 -4.00 5.13
CA TYR A 51 -10.07 -5.26 4.68
C TYR A 51 -8.53 -5.16 4.55
N VAL A 52 -7.84 -6.29 4.54
CA VAL A 52 -6.37 -6.32 4.50
C VAL A 52 -5.86 -5.72 3.19
N GLU A 53 -6.60 -5.95 2.11
CA GLU A 53 -6.38 -5.47 0.75
C GLU A 53 -6.48 -3.94 0.65
N ASP A 54 -7.23 -3.30 1.55
CA ASP A 54 -7.38 -1.84 1.62
C ASP A 54 -6.22 -1.15 2.36
N LEU A 55 -5.48 -1.91 3.20
CA LEU A 55 -4.43 -1.35 4.06
C LEU A 55 -3.33 -0.60 3.30
N PRO A 56 -2.80 -1.09 2.16
CA PRO A 56 -1.79 -0.37 1.40
C PRO A 56 -2.27 1.02 0.96
N ALA A 57 -3.52 1.11 0.47
CA ALA A 57 -4.10 2.39 0.06
C ALA A 57 -4.24 3.35 1.25
N LEU A 58 -4.70 2.85 2.39
CA LEU A 58 -4.86 3.63 3.62
C LEU A 58 -3.53 4.15 4.16
N ILE A 59 -2.50 3.29 4.20
CA ILE A 59 -1.16 3.66 4.65
C ILE A 59 -0.55 4.67 3.68
N TYR A 60 -0.66 4.44 2.36
CA TYR A 60 -0.20 5.37 1.35
C TYR A 60 -0.84 6.76 1.49
N ILE A 61 -2.16 6.81 1.63
CA ILE A 61 -2.88 8.07 1.89
C ILE A 61 -2.40 8.72 3.18
N HIS A 62 -2.23 7.94 4.25
CA HIS A 62 -1.73 8.44 5.52
C HIS A 62 -0.37 9.12 5.35
N HIS A 63 0.60 8.44 4.73
CA HIS A 63 1.92 8.97 4.43
C HIS A 63 1.86 10.26 3.61
N ARG A 64 0.95 10.36 2.63
CA ARG A 64 0.77 11.57 1.83
C ARG A 64 0.18 12.74 2.63
N ILE A 65 -0.66 12.47 3.62
CA ILE A 65 -1.28 13.50 4.46
C ILE A 65 -0.30 13.97 5.56
N THR A 66 0.39 13.04 6.22
CA THR A 66 1.21 13.35 7.40
C THR A 66 2.69 13.55 7.08
N GLY A 67 3.14 13.10 5.92
CA GLY A 67 4.56 12.89 5.65
C GLY A 67 5.09 11.63 6.35
N ILE A 68 6.34 11.29 6.03
CA ILE A 68 7.12 10.20 6.65
C ILE A 68 8.38 10.84 7.22
N GLU A 69 8.54 10.79 8.54
CA GLU A 69 9.76 11.30 9.18
C GLU A 69 10.94 10.33 8.95
N ILE A 70 12.15 10.85 8.86
CA ILE A 70 13.36 10.02 8.64
C ILE A 70 13.51 8.98 9.75
N GLY A 71 13.20 9.34 11.00
CA GLY A 71 13.27 8.41 12.14
C GLY A 71 12.26 7.26 12.09
N GLN A 72 11.27 7.33 11.19
CA GLN A 72 10.29 6.27 10.96
C GLN A 72 10.72 5.31 9.82
N LYS A 73 11.84 5.58 9.14
CA LYS A 73 12.29 4.77 8.02
C LYS A 73 13.19 3.61 8.48
N PHE A 74 12.99 2.45 7.88
CA PHE A 74 13.84 1.27 8.06
C PHE A 74 15.10 1.38 7.20
N HIS A 75 16.21 0.86 7.70
CA HIS A 75 17.47 0.81 6.95
C HIS A 75 17.45 -0.28 5.88
N HIS A 76 16.78 -1.39 6.16
CA HIS A 76 16.67 -2.54 5.27
C HIS A 76 15.36 -3.28 5.60
N VAL A 77 14.69 -3.81 4.58
CA VAL A 77 13.50 -4.63 4.74
C VAL A 77 13.74 -5.98 4.07
N VAL A 78 13.45 -7.06 4.80
CA VAL A 78 13.41 -8.42 4.26
C VAL A 78 11.96 -8.83 4.15
N ILE A 79 11.54 -9.31 2.97
CA ILE A 79 10.23 -9.88 2.72
C ILE A 79 10.45 -11.35 2.39
N ASP A 80 9.97 -12.22 3.27
CA ASP A 80 9.89 -13.66 3.03
C ASP A 80 8.50 -14.01 2.48
N GLU A 81 8.39 -15.07 1.70
CA GLU A 81 7.16 -15.47 0.99
C GLU A 81 6.54 -14.31 0.17
N ALA A 82 7.39 -13.56 -0.52
CA ALA A 82 6.98 -12.34 -1.19
C ALA A 82 6.04 -12.57 -2.38
N GLN A 83 5.90 -13.82 -2.86
CA GLN A 83 4.91 -14.16 -3.89
C GLN A 83 3.47 -13.84 -3.48
N ASP A 84 3.15 -13.83 -2.18
CA ASP A 84 1.80 -13.54 -1.65
C ASP A 84 1.53 -12.02 -1.49
N PHE A 85 2.52 -11.16 -1.79
CA PHE A 85 2.43 -9.71 -1.66
C PHE A 85 2.05 -9.05 -2.99
N SER A 86 1.14 -8.08 -2.95
CA SER A 86 0.86 -7.25 -4.12
C SER A 86 1.99 -6.24 -4.37
N PRO A 87 2.23 -5.82 -5.62
CA PRO A 87 3.21 -4.78 -5.92
C PRO A 87 2.96 -3.48 -5.16
N PHE A 88 1.68 -3.17 -4.87
CA PHE A 88 1.33 -1.97 -4.11
C PHE A 88 1.70 -2.09 -2.62
N GLN A 89 1.57 -3.27 -2.01
CA GLN A 89 2.09 -3.52 -0.65
C GLN A 89 3.60 -3.25 -0.59
N VAL A 90 4.35 -3.80 -1.55
CA VAL A 90 5.81 -3.60 -1.63
C VAL A 90 6.16 -2.13 -1.86
N TYR A 91 5.39 -1.42 -2.69
CA TYR A 91 5.58 0.01 -2.92
C TYR A 91 5.42 0.84 -1.63
N VAL A 92 4.42 0.53 -0.81
CA VAL A 92 4.20 1.24 0.45
C VAL A 92 5.33 0.97 1.46
N LEU A 93 5.85 -0.26 1.52
CA LEU A 93 7.04 -0.59 2.31
C LEU A 93 8.27 0.17 1.80
N LYS A 94 8.39 0.37 0.49
CA LYS A 94 9.48 1.13 -0.12
C LYS A 94 9.48 2.59 0.33
N GLU A 95 8.31 3.23 0.49
CA GLU A 95 8.25 4.63 0.96
C GLU A 95 8.90 4.85 2.34
N ILE A 96 8.82 3.83 3.19
CA ILE A 96 9.36 3.82 4.56
C ILE A 96 10.72 3.12 4.66
N THR A 97 11.41 2.89 3.54
CA THR A 97 12.74 2.23 3.53
C THR A 97 13.81 3.15 2.96
N LEU A 98 14.95 3.24 3.64
CA LEU A 98 16.08 4.06 3.21
C LEU A 98 16.81 3.39 2.03
N GLY A 99 17.13 4.21 1.02
CA GLY A 99 17.93 3.78 -0.13
C GLY A 99 17.32 2.63 -0.94
N ASN A 100 16.02 2.35 -0.79
CA ASN A 100 15.36 1.17 -1.37
C ASN A 100 16.10 -0.14 -1.04
N SER A 101 16.65 -0.26 0.17
CA SER A 101 17.39 -1.45 0.58
C SER A 101 16.41 -2.58 0.95
N PHE A 102 16.28 -3.56 0.05
CA PHE A 102 15.38 -4.69 0.21
C PHE A 102 16.09 -6.03 -0.04
N THR A 103 15.62 -7.06 0.63
CA THR A 103 15.84 -8.46 0.25
C THR A 103 14.47 -9.12 0.13
N ILE A 104 14.14 -9.59 -1.07
CA ILE A 104 12.85 -10.19 -1.40
C ILE A 104 13.10 -11.65 -1.72
N LEU A 105 12.44 -12.54 -0.98
CA LEU A 105 12.59 -13.99 -1.03
C LEU A 105 11.22 -14.63 -1.26
N GLY A 106 11.20 -15.80 -1.89
CA GLY A 106 9.98 -16.56 -2.08
C GLY A 106 10.07 -17.56 -3.22
N ASP A 107 8.97 -18.28 -3.44
CA ASP A 107 8.82 -19.27 -4.49
C ASP A 107 7.42 -19.15 -5.10
N LEU A 108 7.35 -18.75 -6.38
CA LEU A 108 6.07 -18.56 -7.09
C LEU A 108 5.23 -19.85 -7.15
N SER A 109 5.86 -21.03 -7.08
CA SER A 109 5.15 -22.31 -7.07
C SER A 109 4.48 -22.63 -5.74
N GLN A 110 4.76 -21.86 -4.68
CA GLN A 110 4.20 -22.01 -3.34
C GLN A 110 3.16 -20.94 -2.99
N ALA A 111 2.70 -20.15 -3.96
CA ALA A 111 1.66 -19.16 -3.74
C ALA A 111 0.40 -19.79 -3.13
N ILE A 112 -0.16 -19.14 -2.11
CA ILE A 112 -1.29 -19.69 -1.33
C ILE A 112 -2.62 -19.43 -2.05
N TYR A 113 -2.74 -18.31 -2.77
CA TYR A 113 -3.97 -17.89 -3.45
C TYR A 113 -3.69 -17.38 -4.86
N ASP A 114 -4.31 -17.99 -5.87
CA ASP A 114 -4.13 -17.62 -7.28
C ASP A 114 -4.48 -16.16 -7.61
N TYR A 115 -5.36 -15.52 -6.81
CA TYR A 115 -5.82 -14.15 -7.04
C TYR A 115 -5.07 -13.10 -6.20
N GLN A 116 -4.16 -13.53 -5.33
CA GLN A 116 -3.42 -12.66 -4.42
C GLN A 116 -1.94 -12.73 -4.75
N GLY A 117 -1.26 -11.59 -4.67
CA GLY A 117 0.19 -11.54 -4.84
C GLY A 117 0.60 -11.38 -6.30
N ILE A 118 1.63 -12.12 -6.72
CA ILE A 118 2.24 -12.01 -8.06
C ILE A 118 2.41 -13.37 -8.74
N GLU A 119 2.22 -13.40 -10.06
CA GLU A 119 2.52 -14.57 -10.90
C GLU A 119 3.94 -14.51 -11.52
N ASP A 120 4.56 -13.32 -11.52
CA ASP A 120 5.89 -13.07 -12.07
C ASP A 120 6.62 -12.03 -11.22
N TRP A 121 7.86 -12.33 -10.82
CA TRP A 121 8.78 -11.42 -10.12
C TRP A 121 9.00 -10.08 -10.83
N ASN A 122 8.77 -10.01 -12.15
CA ASN A 122 8.81 -8.76 -12.91
C ASN A 122 7.84 -7.70 -12.36
N ALA A 123 6.73 -8.10 -11.73
CA ALA A 123 5.79 -7.17 -11.09
C ALA A 123 6.44 -6.33 -9.98
N PHE A 124 7.42 -6.90 -9.25
CA PHE A 124 8.20 -6.13 -8.27
C PHE A 124 9.32 -5.32 -8.89
N LYS A 125 9.86 -5.73 -10.04
CA LYS A 125 10.87 -4.92 -10.74
C LYS A 125 10.30 -3.58 -11.18
N GLU A 126 9.02 -3.48 -11.52
CA GLU A 126 8.40 -2.17 -11.81
C GLU A 126 8.38 -1.23 -10.59
N VAL A 127 8.37 -1.80 -9.38
CA VAL A 127 8.44 -1.04 -8.13
C VAL A 127 9.86 -0.49 -7.88
N PHE A 128 10.91 -1.14 -8.37
CA PHE A 128 12.31 -0.81 -8.08
C PHE A 128 13.12 -0.47 -9.35
N GLN A 129 13.84 0.66 -9.37
CA GLN A 129 14.60 1.06 -10.57
C GLN A 129 15.85 0.21 -10.83
N GLU A 130 16.45 -0.35 -9.77
CA GLU A 130 17.65 -1.19 -9.85
C GLU A 130 17.43 -2.44 -8.99
N THR A 131 17.49 -3.63 -9.61
CA THR A 131 17.26 -4.92 -8.92
C THR A 131 18.21 -6.00 -9.43
N GLY A 132 18.78 -6.79 -8.52
CA GLY A 132 19.38 -8.08 -8.86
C GLY A 132 18.37 -9.20 -8.66
N TYR A 133 18.27 -10.13 -9.61
CA TYR A 133 17.48 -11.35 -9.48
C TYR A 133 18.42 -12.56 -9.48
N TYR A 134 18.29 -13.40 -8.46
CA TYR A 134 19.14 -14.57 -8.26
C TYR A 134 18.26 -15.76 -7.90
N GLU A 135 18.35 -16.84 -8.67
CA GLU A 135 17.60 -18.07 -8.46
C GLU A 135 18.50 -19.15 -7.89
N LEU A 136 18.05 -19.81 -6.82
CA LEU A 136 18.75 -20.91 -6.19
C LEU A 136 18.27 -22.23 -6.81
N THR A 137 19.12 -22.85 -7.61
CA THR A 137 18.79 -24.09 -8.35
C THR A 137 19.24 -25.37 -7.65
N ARG A 138 19.78 -25.27 -6.44
CA ARG A 138 20.26 -26.40 -5.64
C ARG A 138 19.72 -26.34 -4.22
N SER A 139 19.12 -27.45 -3.80
CA SER A 139 18.70 -27.75 -2.43
C SER A 139 19.84 -28.32 -1.60
#